data_AF-A0AAE3VGD8-F1
#
_entry.id   AF-A0AAE3VGD8-F1
#
_cell.length_a   1.000
_cell.length_b   1.000
_cell.length_c   1.000
_cell.angle_alpha   90.00
_cell.angle_beta   90.00
_cell.angle_gamma   90.00
#
_symmetry.space_group_name_H-M   'P 1'
#
loop_
_entity.id
_entity.type
_entity.pdbx_description
1 polymer ?
#
loop_
_entity_poly.entity_id
_entity_poly.type
_entity_poly.pdbx_seq_one_letter_code
_entity_poly.pdbx_strand_id
1 'polypeptide(L)'
;MLKRSQINYTVGIAKRVFAELGLRLPPFAYMTPADWLAAGPEYDEIRDCNLGWDVTDFGMDDFAMYGRCLFTLRNGKKNATYPKAYAEKFILDPEGQRAPAHFHRSKREDIINRGSGDIVIDLASATPEGQKDTRPLSIAIDGIRRTIPSQTKVVLKPGESIHLEPGTIHSFWGEKGILIDGVHYTASGEVSSVCDDFNDNFFLNGAPRFPNIAEDAPKDVFLCHEYPKPGA
;
A
#
# COMPACT_ATOMS: atom_id res chain seq x y z
N MET A 1 12.78 -14.99 0.16
CA MET A 1 13.15 -13.67 0.70
C MET A 1 13.15 -12.66 -0.43
N LEU A 2 12.63 -11.47 -0.19
CA LEU A 2 12.60 -10.39 -1.16
C LEU A 2 14.03 -9.83 -1.35
N LYS A 3 14.48 -9.67 -2.60
CA LYS A 3 15.83 -9.18 -2.91
C LYS A 3 15.90 -7.65 -2.89
N ARG A 4 17.00 -7.08 -2.39
CA ARG A 4 17.24 -5.63 -2.41
C ARG A 4 17.27 -5.08 -3.84
N SER A 5 17.88 -5.81 -4.77
CA SER A 5 17.88 -5.45 -6.19
C SER A 5 16.45 -5.32 -6.76
N GLN A 6 15.54 -6.24 -6.38
CA GLN A 6 14.13 -6.19 -6.77
C GLN A 6 13.41 -5.00 -6.13
N ILE A 7 13.70 -4.67 -4.87
CA ILE A 7 13.15 -3.49 -4.18
C ILE A 7 13.58 -2.21 -4.91
N ASN A 8 14.88 -2.05 -5.17
CA ASN A 8 15.43 -0.88 -5.85
C ASN A 8 14.78 -0.69 -7.23
N TYR A 9 14.70 -1.77 -8.02
CA TYR A 9 14.04 -1.76 -9.33
C TYR A 9 12.57 -1.32 -9.21
N THR A 10 11.82 -1.91 -8.29
CA THR A 10 10.38 -1.62 -8.10
C THR A 10 10.15 -0.17 -7.70
N VAL A 11 10.97 0.38 -6.79
CA VAL A 11 10.90 1.80 -6.40
C VAL A 11 11.21 2.71 -7.59
N GLY A 12 12.17 2.33 -8.44
CA GLY A 12 12.46 3.05 -9.68
C GLY A 12 11.26 3.09 -10.64
N ILE A 13 10.58 1.95 -10.82
CA ILE A 13 9.34 1.87 -11.61
C ILE A 13 8.24 2.72 -10.98
N ALA A 14 8.02 2.63 -9.66
CA ALA A 14 7.00 3.42 -8.97
C ALA A 14 7.22 4.93 -9.19
N LYS A 15 8.45 5.42 -9.06
CA LYS A 15 8.79 6.82 -9.34
C LYS A 15 8.45 7.22 -10.79
N ARG A 16 8.74 6.37 -11.78
CA ARG A 16 8.42 6.63 -13.19
C ARG A 16 6.90 6.69 -13.44
N VAL A 17 6.17 5.68 -12.99
CA VAL A 17 4.70 5.58 -13.16
C VAL A 17 4.01 6.76 -12.47
N PHE A 18 4.38 7.07 -11.22
CA PHE A 18 3.81 8.21 -10.50
C PHE A 18 4.12 9.52 -11.21
N ALA A 19 5.34 9.72 -11.72
CA ALA A 19 5.70 10.93 -12.45
C ALA A 19 4.95 11.10 -13.77
N GLU A 20 4.69 10.01 -14.50
CA GLU A 20 3.91 9.98 -15.75
C GLU A 20 2.44 10.31 -15.51
N LEU A 21 1.88 9.83 -14.40
CA LEU A 21 0.52 10.17 -13.93
C LEU A 21 0.40 11.55 -13.29
N GLY A 22 1.50 12.31 -13.18
CA GLY A 22 1.52 13.62 -12.50
C GLY A 22 1.42 13.54 -10.97
N LEU A 23 1.51 12.35 -10.38
CA LEU A 23 1.56 12.14 -8.94
C LEU A 23 2.95 12.50 -8.43
N ARG A 24 3.10 13.71 -7.88
CA ARG A 24 4.39 14.21 -7.39
C ARG A 24 4.65 13.73 -5.96
N LEU A 25 5.82 13.15 -5.76
CA LEU A 25 6.31 12.72 -4.45
C LEU A 25 7.06 13.86 -3.73
N PRO A 26 7.03 13.89 -2.39
CA PRO A 26 7.78 14.87 -1.60
C PRO A 26 9.29 14.64 -1.67
N PRO A 27 10.13 15.64 -1.34
CA PRO A 27 11.59 15.54 -1.43
C PRO A 27 12.20 14.31 -0.73
N PHE A 28 11.67 13.92 0.44
CA PHE A 28 12.22 12.78 1.20
C PHE A 28 12.06 11.43 0.49
N ALA A 29 11.18 11.33 -0.52
CA ALA A 29 11.06 10.14 -1.36
C ALA A 29 12.31 9.87 -2.22
N TYR A 30 13.18 10.86 -2.35
CA TYR A 30 14.39 10.83 -3.16
C TYR A 30 15.67 10.87 -2.31
N MET A 31 15.56 10.91 -0.97
CA MET A 31 16.72 10.85 -0.08
C MET A 31 17.46 9.53 -0.24
N THR A 32 18.77 9.64 -0.41
CA THR A 32 19.69 8.50 -0.48
C THR A 32 19.95 7.93 0.92
N PRO A 33 20.59 6.77 1.04
CA PRO A 33 20.97 6.24 2.35
C PRO A 33 21.93 7.16 3.11
N ALA A 34 22.83 7.85 2.39
CA ALA A 34 23.73 8.82 3.00
C ALA A 34 22.97 10.02 3.59
N ASP A 35 21.95 10.52 2.88
CA ASP A 35 21.08 11.58 3.39
C ASP A 35 20.36 11.16 4.66
N TRP A 36 19.86 9.92 4.72
CA TRP A 36 19.18 9.37 5.90
C TRP A 36 20.09 9.15 7.10
N LEU A 37 21.36 8.78 6.88
CA LEU A 37 22.36 8.68 7.94
C LEU A 37 22.71 10.07 8.51
N ALA A 38 22.72 11.10 7.67
CA ALA A 38 22.95 12.48 8.09
C ALA A 38 21.70 13.16 8.70
N ALA A 39 20.50 12.61 8.47
CA ALA A 39 19.23 13.20 8.86
C ALA A 39 19.05 13.24 10.40
N GLY A 40 18.76 14.42 10.94
CA GLY A 40 18.56 14.62 12.37
C GLY A 40 17.14 14.32 12.86
N PRO A 41 16.82 14.73 14.10
CA PRO A 41 15.49 14.57 14.71
C PRO A 41 14.35 15.28 13.97
N GLU A 42 14.65 16.23 13.08
CA GLU A 42 13.65 16.90 12.25
C GLU A 42 12.88 15.96 11.30
N TYR A 43 13.39 14.73 11.09
CA TYR A 43 12.72 13.67 10.33
C TYR A 43 11.99 12.64 11.21
N ASP A 44 11.84 12.87 12.52
CA ASP A 44 11.27 11.86 13.43
C ASP A 44 9.81 11.53 13.16
N GLU A 45 8.99 12.45 12.65
CA GLU A 45 7.62 12.11 12.23
C GLU A 45 7.63 11.06 11.09
N ILE A 46 8.58 11.16 10.15
CA ILE A 46 8.72 10.18 9.07
C ILE A 46 9.08 8.80 9.62
N ARG A 47 10.04 8.76 10.56
CA ARG A 47 10.47 7.52 11.21
C ARG A 47 9.35 6.92 12.04
N ASP A 48 8.79 7.71 12.94
CA ASP A 48 7.81 7.23 13.90
C ASP A 48 6.52 6.82 13.22
N CYS A 49 6.01 7.59 12.26
CA CYS A 49 4.76 7.30 11.57
C CYS A 49 4.92 6.38 10.35
N ASN A 50 6.12 5.81 10.13
CA ASN A 50 6.46 4.93 9.01
C ASN A 50 6.06 5.53 7.65
N LEU A 51 6.41 6.80 7.43
CA LEU A 51 6.19 7.44 6.13
C LEU A 51 7.21 6.91 5.11
N GLY A 52 6.93 7.11 3.82
CA GLY A 52 7.85 6.77 2.74
C GLY A 52 7.63 5.40 2.10
N TRP A 53 8.70 4.87 1.49
CA TRP A 53 8.66 3.67 0.67
C TRP A 53 8.38 2.41 1.47
N ASP A 54 7.52 1.55 0.95
CA ASP A 54 7.25 0.22 1.48
C ASP A 54 7.15 -0.76 0.31
N VAL A 55 7.91 -1.85 0.38
CA VAL A 55 7.90 -2.93 -0.60
C VAL A 55 7.86 -4.24 0.15
N THR A 56 6.87 -5.08 -0.14
CA THR A 56 6.65 -6.35 0.54
C THR A 56 6.21 -7.43 -0.44
N ASP A 57 6.66 -8.66 -0.21
CA ASP A 57 6.14 -9.88 -0.83
C ASP A 57 5.24 -10.67 0.14
N PHE A 58 4.90 -10.07 1.29
CA PHE A 58 4.13 -10.69 2.36
C PHE A 58 4.72 -12.03 2.86
N GLY A 59 6.03 -12.25 2.70
CA GLY A 59 6.69 -13.51 3.05
C GLY A 59 6.25 -14.69 2.17
N MET A 60 5.67 -14.43 1.00
CA MET A 60 5.12 -15.45 0.10
C MET A 60 6.15 -16.01 -0.89
N ASP A 61 7.37 -15.45 -0.94
CA ASP A 61 8.43 -15.82 -1.88
C ASP A 61 8.03 -15.73 -3.37
N ASP A 62 6.95 -15.02 -3.69
CA ASP A 62 6.46 -14.75 -5.03
C ASP A 62 6.03 -13.29 -5.15
N PHE A 63 7.01 -12.40 -5.27
CA PHE A 63 6.75 -10.97 -5.38
C PHE A 63 5.93 -10.61 -6.63
N ALA A 64 6.04 -11.36 -7.71
CA ALA A 64 5.33 -11.07 -8.95
C ALA A 64 3.82 -11.22 -8.78
N MET A 65 3.38 -12.27 -8.08
CA MET A 65 1.96 -12.51 -7.80
C MET A 65 1.48 -11.82 -6.52
N TYR A 66 2.25 -11.96 -5.45
CA TYR A 66 1.93 -11.48 -4.10
C TYR A 66 2.91 -10.40 -3.66
N GLY A 67 2.77 -9.22 -4.25
CA GLY A 67 3.64 -8.08 -3.98
C GLY A 67 2.86 -6.80 -3.71
N ARG A 68 3.52 -5.84 -3.08
CA ARG A 68 3.03 -4.47 -2.97
C ARG A 68 4.21 -3.51 -2.96
N CYS A 69 4.06 -2.40 -3.66
CA CYS A 69 4.93 -1.23 -3.55
C CYS A 69 4.06 0.00 -3.31
N LEU A 70 4.37 0.76 -2.26
CA LEU A 70 3.64 1.96 -1.91
C LEU A 70 4.54 3.04 -1.32
N PHE A 71 4.01 4.25 -1.26
CA PHE A 71 4.60 5.39 -0.60
C PHE A 71 3.59 6.03 0.35
N THR A 72 3.85 5.97 1.64
CA THR A 72 3.02 6.64 2.65
C THR A 72 3.39 8.13 2.71
N LEU A 73 2.48 9.00 2.26
CA LEU A 73 2.69 10.45 2.15
C LEU A 73 2.55 11.14 3.50
N ARG A 74 1.58 10.70 4.29
CA ARG A 74 1.24 11.24 5.60
C ARG A 74 0.54 10.17 6.42
N ASN A 75 0.72 10.23 7.73
CA ASN A 75 0.07 9.36 8.69
C ASN A 75 0.08 10.03 10.06
N GLY A 76 -0.56 9.42 11.05
CA GLY A 76 -0.43 9.81 12.46
C GLY A 76 -0.28 8.59 13.35
N LYS A 77 -0.46 8.80 14.66
CA LYS A 77 -0.53 7.76 15.69
C LYS A 77 -1.70 8.05 16.62
N LYS A 78 -2.20 7.02 17.29
CA LYS A 78 -3.18 7.14 18.38
C LYS A 78 -2.48 7.64 19.67
N ASN A 79 -1.79 8.77 19.60
CA ASN A 79 -1.08 9.41 20.71
C ASN A 79 -1.08 10.95 20.60
N ALA A 80 -0.58 11.63 21.63
CA ALA A 80 -0.55 13.09 21.67
C ALA A 80 0.53 13.71 20.77
N THR A 81 1.60 12.98 20.47
CA THR A 81 2.75 13.48 19.69
C THR A 81 2.40 13.65 18.20
N TYR A 82 1.68 12.68 17.62
CA TYR A 82 1.29 12.69 16.21
C TYR A 82 -0.23 12.51 16.07
N PRO A 83 -1.06 13.47 16.53
CA PRO A 83 -2.50 13.29 16.70
C PRO A 83 -3.30 13.27 15.39
N LYS A 84 -2.63 13.28 14.24
CA LYS A 84 -3.26 13.27 12.90
C LYS A 84 -4.14 12.03 12.78
N ALA A 85 -5.44 12.23 12.53
CA ALA A 85 -6.42 11.13 12.48
C ALA A 85 -6.51 10.42 11.12
N TYR A 86 -5.72 10.85 10.13
CA TYR A 86 -5.80 10.40 8.74
C TYR A 86 -4.43 10.05 8.16
N ALA A 87 -4.45 9.23 7.13
CA ALA A 87 -3.29 8.84 6.34
C ALA A 87 -3.58 8.96 4.84
N GLU A 88 -2.51 9.00 4.05
CA GLU A 88 -2.59 8.99 2.59
C GLU A 88 -1.42 8.19 2.02
N LYS A 89 -1.68 7.35 1.02
CA LYS A 89 -0.66 6.58 0.32
C LYS A 89 -0.84 6.68 -1.20
N PHE A 90 0.27 6.62 -1.92
CA PHE A 90 0.27 6.21 -3.33
C PHE A 90 0.75 4.77 -3.42
N ILE A 91 0.12 3.99 -4.28
CA ILE A 91 0.37 2.56 -4.41
C ILE A 91 0.61 2.28 -5.89
N LEU A 92 1.69 1.57 -6.18
CA LEU A 92 1.96 1.03 -7.50
C LEU A 92 1.23 -0.31 -7.62
N ASP A 93 0.50 -0.48 -8.72
CA ASP A 93 -0.32 -1.67 -9.00
C ASP A 93 0.12 -2.31 -10.32
N PRO A 94 1.14 -3.20 -10.30
CA PRO A 94 1.49 -4.00 -11.46
C PRO A 94 0.36 -4.96 -11.83
N GLU A 95 0.25 -5.29 -13.12
CA GLU A 95 -0.83 -6.11 -13.63
C GLU A 95 -0.88 -7.49 -12.96
N GLY A 96 -2.03 -7.79 -12.33
CA GLY A 96 -2.26 -9.05 -11.60
C GLY A 96 -1.53 -9.20 -10.25
N GLN A 97 -0.56 -8.33 -9.93
CA GLN A 97 0.13 -8.32 -8.63
C GLN A 97 -0.81 -7.79 -7.55
N ARG A 98 -0.91 -8.48 -6.41
CA ARG A 98 -1.83 -8.11 -5.32
C ARG A 98 -1.31 -8.47 -3.93
N ALA A 99 -1.83 -7.79 -2.92
CA ALA A 99 -1.73 -8.27 -1.54
C ALA A 99 -2.60 -9.53 -1.34
N PRO A 100 -2.21 -10.48 -0.47
CA PRO A 100 -3.11 -11.52 0.00
C PRO A 100 -4.40 -10.92 0.55
N ALA A 101 -5.51 -11.67 0.44
CA ALA A 101 -6.80 -11.23 0.95
C ALA A 101 -6.70 -10.90 2.45
N HIS A 102 -7.10 -9.69 2.82
CA HIS A 102 -7.01 -9.21 4.19
C HIS A 102 -8.15 -8.24 4.50
N PHE A 103 -8.31 -7.92 5.77
CA PHE A 103 -9.11 -6.79 6.21
C PHE A 103 -8.36 -6.01 7.27
N HIS A 104 -8.83 -4.78 7.48
CA HIS A 104 -8.35 -3.92 8.55
C HIS A 104 -9.22 -4.06 9.79
N ARG A 105 -8.60 -4.20 10.97
CA ARG A 105 -9.33 -4.30 12.25
C ARG A 105 -9.99 -2.97 12.63
N SER A 106 -9.32 -1.86 12.33
CA SER A 106 -9.78 -0.53 12.70
C SER A 106 -9.70 0.49 11.57
N LYS A 107 -8.76 0.36 10.63
CA LYS A 107 -8.62 1.33 9.54
C LYS A 107 -9.85 1.27 8.62
N ARG A 108 -10.38 2.45 8.35
CA ARG A 108 -11.35 2.73 7.29
C ARG A 108 -10.62 3.43 6.18
N GLU A 109 -10.84 3.03 4.94
CA GLU A 109 -10.07 3.52 3.81
C GLU A 109 -10.91 3.69 2.55
N ASP A 110 -10.49 4.64 1.73
CA ASP A 110 -10.93 4.80 0.37
C ASP A 110 -9.79 4.39 -0.56
N ILE A 111 -10.03 3.37 -1.39
CA ILE A 111 -9.13 2.99 -2.49
C ILE A 111 -9.57 3.73 -3.73
N ILE A 112 -8.64 4.44 -4.37
CA ILE A 112 -8.91 5.43 -5.41
C ILE A 112 -8.10 5.09 -6.66
N ASN A 113 -8.74 4.99 -7.82
CA ASN A 113 -8.00 4.85 -9.07
C ASN A 113 -7.43 6.19 -9.53
N ARG A 114 -6.10 6.36 -9.38
CA ARG A 114 -5.39 7.58 -9.77
C ARG A 114 -4.99 7.61 -11.23
N GLY A 115 -5.11 6.50 -11.97
CA GLY A 115 -5.07 6.51 -13.43
C GLY A 115 -4.33 5.35 -14.09
N SER A 116 -4.07 5.54 -15.39
CA SER A 116 -3.46 4.62 -16.38
C SER A 116 -4.19 3.35 -16.76
N GLY A 117 -5.14 2.86 -15.97
CA GLY A 117 -5.88 1.63 -16.27
C GLY A 117 -7.05 1.39 -15.31
N ASP A 118 -7.43 0.13 -15.14
CA ASP A 118 -8.49 -0.30 -14.22
C ASP A 118 -7.87 -0.81 -12.91
N ILE A 119 -8.54 -0.59 -11.78
CA ILE A 119 -8.24 -1.29 -10.52
C ILE A 119 -9.35 -2.29 -10.26
N VAL A 120 -8.99 -3.56 -10.15
CA VAL A 120 -9.93 -4.62 -9.79
C VAL A 120 -9.79 -4.91 -8.30
N ILE A 121 -10.91 -4.90 -7.59
CA ILE A 121 -10.98 -5.12 -6.14
C ILE A 121 -11.90 -6.32 -5.88
N ASP A 122 -11.34 -7.42 -5.39
CA ASP A 122 -12.07 -8.61 -4.96
C ASP A 122 -12.50 -8.44 -3.51
N LEU A 123 -13.81 -8.44 -3.25
CA LEU A 123 -14.40 -8.11 -1.96
C LEU A 123 -15.18 -9.28 -1.37
N ALA A 124 -15.01 -9.51 -0.07
CA ALA A 124 -15.84 -10.45 0.69
C ALA A 124 -16.18 -9.91 2.08
N SER A 125 -17.31 -10.33 2.64
CA SER A 125 -17.60 -10.15 4.06
C SER A 125 -16.76 -11.12 4.90
N ALA A 126 -16.45 -10.72 6.14
CA ALA A 126 -15.76 -11.55 7.11
C ALA A 126 -16.72 -12.11 8.17
N THR A 127 -16.53 -13.34 8.65
CA THR A 127 -17.13 -13.83 9.90
C THR A 127 -16.47 -13.14 11.11
N PRO A 128 -17.04 -13.22 12.32
CA PRO A 128 -16.39 -12.73 13.53
C PRO A 128 -14.98 -13.33 13.76
N GLU A 129 -14.74 -14.55 13.29
CA GLU A 129 -13.46 -15.27 13.35
C GLU A 129 -12.49 -14.90 12.21
N GLY A 130 -12.87 -13.95 11.34
CA GLY A 130 -12.04 -13.44 10.25
C GLY A 130 -11.99 -14.31 9.00
N GLN A 131 -12.96 -15.22 8.81
CA GLN A 131 -13.06 -16.06 7.61
C GLN A 131 -13.96 -15.43 6.54
N LYS A 132 -13.82 -15.81 5.27
CA LYS A 132 -14.74 -15.35 4.22
C LYS A 132 -16.17 -15.81 4.52
N ASP A 133 -17.12 -14.90 4.31
CA ASP A 133 -18.54 -15.10 4.54
C ASP A 133 -19.34 -14.80 3.25
N THR A 134 -20.64 -15.09 3.26
CA THR A 134 -21.58 -14.89 2.15
C THR A 134 -22.52 -13.71 2.36
N ARG A 135 -22.51 -13.11 3.56
CA ARG A 135 -23.36 -11.94 3.88
C ARG A 135 -23.12 -10.79 2.88
N PRO A 136 -24.18 -10.14 2.37
CA PRO A 136 -24.03 -9.01 1.45
C PRO A 136 -23.18 -7.88 2.05
N LEU A 137 -22.44 -7.20 1.20
CA LEU A 137 -21.63 -6.04 1.55
C LEU A 137 -22.38 -4.75 1.25
N SER A 138 -22.31 -3.79 2.16
CA SER A 138 -22.72 -2.41 1.92
C SER A 138 -21.48 -1.59 1.61
N ILE A 139 -21.35 -1.14 0.37
CA ILE A 139 -20.21 -0.34 -0.11
C ILE A 139 -20.69 1.03 -0.56
N ALA A 140 -19.78 1.99 -0.63
CA ALA A 140 -20.01 3.25 -1.33
C ALA A 140 -18.94 3.42 -2.41
N ILE A 141 -19.37 3.69 -3.64
CA ILE A 141 -18.49 4.06 -4.75
C ILE A 141 -18.79 5.52 -5.05
N ASP A 142 -17.81 6.41 -4.88
CA ASP A 142 -17.95 7.86 -5.09
C ASP A 142 -19.17 8.48 -4.37
N GLY A 143 -19.45 8.00 -3.15
CA GLY A 143 -20.60 8.43 -2.34
C GLY A 143 -21.94 7.75 -2.68
N ILE A 144 -22.01 6.94 -3.74
CA ILE A 144 -23.21 6.17 -4.12
C ILE A 144 -23.20 4.83 -3.38
N ARG A 145 -24.11 4.68 -2.42
CA ARG A 145 -24.26 3.44 -1.66
C ARG A 145 -24.89 2.33 -2.50
N ARG A 146 -24.33 1.13 -2.39
CA ARG A 146 -24.82 -0.08 -3.06
C ARG A 146 -24.70 -1.28 -2.12
N THR A 147 -25.64 -2.21 -2.24
CA THR A 147 -25.52 -3.53 -1.64
C THR A 147 -25.10 -4.51 -2.72
N ILE A 148 -24.00 -5.22 -2.50
CA ILE A 148 -23.49 -6.24 -3.43
C ILE A 148 -23.41 -7.59 -2.73
N PRO A 149 -23.50 -8.72 -3.47
CA PRO A 149 -23.17 -10.02 -2.92
C PRO A 149 -21.73 -10.05 -2.40
N SER A 150 -21.46 -10.83 -1.35
CA SER A 150 -20.08 -11.15 -0.97
C SER A 150 -19.36 -11.87 -2.12
N GLN A 151 -18.04 -11.83 -2.12
CA GLN A 151 -17.17 -12.49 -3.12
C GLN A 151 -17.41 -11.93 -4.53
N THR A 152 -17.59 -10.61 -4.60
CA THR A 152 -17.81 -9.86 -5.84
C THR A 152 -16.58 -9.03 -6.16
N LYS A 153 -16.23 -9.00 -7.44
CA LYS A 153 -15.22 -8.07 -7.96
C LYS A 153 -15.86 -6.75 -8.35
N VAL A 154 -15.28 -5.66 -7.88
CA VAL A 154 -15.59 -4.29 -8.31
C VAL A 154 -14.42 -3.80 -9.16
N VAL A 155 -14.73 -3.12 -10.26
CA VAL A 155 -13.72 -2.50 -11.12
C VAL A 155 -13.86 -0.99 -11.00
N LEU A 156 -12.80 -0.32 -10.56
CA LEU A 156 -12.71 1.14 -10.53
C LEU A 156 -12.03 1.63 -11.80
N LYS A 157 -12.70 2.53 -12.52
CA LYS A 157 -12.13 3.30 -13.62
C LYS A 157 -11.35 4.51 -13.09
N PRO A 158 -10.44 5.10 -13.90
CA PRO A 158 -9.72 6.30 -13.48
C PRO A 158 -10.66 7.39 -12.96
N GLY A 159 -10.39 7.86 -11.75
CA GLY A 159 -11.20 8.87 -11.05
C GLY A 159 -12.23 8.31 -10.08
N GLU A 160 -12.58 7.02 -10.14
CA GLU A 160 -13.50 6.38 -9.19
C GLU A 160 -12.78 5.95 -7.90
N SER A 161 -13.49 5.99 -6.78
CA SER A 161 -13.06 5.44 -5.49
C SER A 161 -14.11 4.55 -4.84
N ILE A 162 -13.65 3.60 -4.03
CA ILE A 162 -14.51 2.79 -3.16
C ILE A 162 -14.16 3.01 -1.70
N HIS A 163 -15.20 3.17 -0.89
CA HIS A 163 -15.12 3.19 0.56
C HIS A 163 -15.17 1.78 1.14
N LEU A 164 -14.15 1.40 1.91
CA LEU A 164 -14.06 0.12 2.62
C LEU A 164 -14.17 0.33 4.13
N GLU A 165 -15.18 -0.31 4.72
CA GLU A 165 -15.38 -0.35 6.16
C GLU A 165 -14.41 -1.36 6.82
N PRO A 166 -13.98 -1.14 8.07
CA PRO A 166 -13.20 -2.13 8.82
C PRO A 166 -13.89 -3.50 8.83
N GLY A 167 -13.11 -4.57 8.68
CA GLY A 167 -13.64 -5.94 8.57
C GLY A 167 -14.12 -6.34 7.17
N THR A 168 -14.04 -5.47 6.17
CA THR A 168 -14.28 -5.85 4.76
C THR A 168 -13.04 -6.54 4.20
N ILE A 169 -13.15 -7.81 3.80
CA ILE A 169 -12.05 -8.53 3.17
C ILE A 169 -11.87 -7.99 1.76
N HIS A 170 -10.63 -7.62 1.41
CA HIS A 170 -10.30 -7.10 0.11
C HIS A 170 -8.92 -7.58 -0.38
N SER A 171 -8.77 -7.63 -1.70
CA SER A 171 -7.51 -7.80 -2.43
C SER A 171 -7.66 -7.09 -3.77
N PHE A 172 -6.63 -6.38 -4.22
CA PHE A 172 -6.74 -5.58 -5.46
C PHE A 172 -5.45 -5.55 -6.26
N TRP A 173 -5.61 -5.34 -7.57
CA TRP A 173 -4.55 -5.27 -8.57
C TRP A 173 -4.93 -4.30 -9.71
N GLY A 174 -3.94 -3.93 -10.51
CA GLY A 174 -4.11 -3.15 -11.73
C GLY A 174 -4.38 -4.01 -12.95
N GLU A 175 -5.06 -3.47 -13.96
CA GLU A 175 -5.20 -4.06 -15.30
C GLU A 175 -5.12 -2.95 -16.35
N LYS A 176 -4.55 -3.25 -17.54
CA LYS A 176 -4.55 -2.35 -18.71
C LYS A 176 -3.89 -0.98 -18.43
N GLY A 177 -2.84 -0.98 -17.62
CA GLY A 177 -2.05 0.18 -17.23
C GLY A 177 -1.05 0.68 -18.27
N ILE A 178 -0.13 1.56 -17.85
CA ILE A 178 1.03 1.98 -18.65
C ILE A 178 1.98 0.79 -18.82
N LEU A 179 2.43 0.50 -20.04
CA LEU A 179 3.38 -0.57 -20.31
C LEU A 179 4.83 -0.10 -20.06
N ILE A 180 5.51 -0.69 -19.09
CA ILE A 180 6.95 -0.48 -18.84
C ILE A 180 7.61 -1.85 -18.73
N ASP A 181 8.69 -2.06 -19.50
CA ASP A 181 9.51 -3.27 -19.42
C ASP A 181 8.71 -4.59 -19.53
N GLY A 182 7.62 -4.57 -20.31
CA GLY A 182 6.76 -5.73 -20.56
C GLY A 182 5.64 -5.97 -19.54
N VAL A 183 5.49 -5.11 -18.53
CA VAL A 183 4.44 -5.19 -17.51
C VAL A 183 3.57 -3.94 -17.56
N HIS A 184 2.24 -4.09 -17.43
CA HIS A 184 1.35 -2.95 -17.30
C HIS A 184 1.26 -2.51 -15.83
N TYR A 185 1.26 -1.20 -15.60
CA TYR A 185 1.21 -0.60 -14.27
C TYR A 185 0.07 0.40 -14.17
N THR A 186 -0.73 0.27 -13.11
CA THR A 186 -1.64 1.32 -12.66
C THR A 186 -1.14 1.94 -11.35
N ALA A 187 -1.80 3.02 -10.91
CA ALA A 187 -1.55 3.58 -9.59
C ALA A 187 -2.87 3.82 -8.85
N SER A 188 -2.90 3.40 -7.60
CA SER A 188 -3.97 3.71 -6.68
C SER A 188 -3.55 4.73 -5.63
N GLY A 189 -4.53 5.47 -5.13
CA GLY A 189 -4.44 6.26 -3.93
C GLY A 189 -5.17 5.54 -2.80
N GLU A 190 -4.65 5.67 -1.59
CA GLU A 190 -5.35 5.32 -0.36
C GLU A 190 -5.53 6.61 0.43
N VAL A 191 -6.76 6.94 0.81
CA VAL A 191 -7.06 7.96 1.83
C VAL A 191 -7.79 7.27 2.95
N SER A 192 -7.26 7.33 4.17
CA SER A 192 -7.75 6.49 5.26
C SER A 192 -7.71 7.20 6.60
N SER A 193 -8.32 6.58 7.61
CA SER A 193 -7.90 6.82 9.00
C SER A 193 -6.43 6.40 9.21
N VAL A 194 -5.87 6.69 10.39
CA VAL A 194 -4.50 6.28 10.77
C VAL A 194 -4.21 4.82 10.35
N CYS A 195 -3.05 4.63 9.70
CA CYS A 195 -2.58 3.32 9.27
C CYS A 195 -1.55 2.76 10.26
N ASP A 196 -1.84 1.60 10.85
CA ASP A 196 -0.91 0.83 11.69
C ASP A 196 -0.63 -0.52 11.02
N ASP A 197 0.32 -0.53 10.09
CA ASP A 197 0.63 -1.70 9.28
C ASP A 197 1.13 -2.91 10.10
N PHE A 198 1.62 -2.69 11.33
CA PHE A 198 2.11 -3.76 12.20
C PHE A 198 1.00 -4.54 12.90
N ASN A 199 -0.13 -3.89 13.22
CA ASN A 199 -1.16 -4.49 14.08
C ASN A 199 -2.57 -4.52 13.47
N ASP A 200 -2.84 -3.69 12.46
CA ASP A 200 -4.20 -3.50 11.96
C ASP A 200 -4.57 -4.46 10.81
N ASN A 201 -3.57 -5.02 10.14
CA ASN A 201 -3.75 -5.95 9.03
C ASN A 201 -4.05 -7.37 9.53
N PHE A 202 -5.17 -7.95 9.12
CA PHE A 202 -5.46 -9.37 9.28
C PHE A 202 -5.44 -10.07 7.92
N PHE A 203 -4.37 -10.82 7.64
CA PHE A 203 -4.24 -11.63 6.44
C PHE A 203 -4.85 -13.02 6.67
N LEU A 204 -5.73 -13.46 5.77
CA LEU A 204 -6.47 -14.72 5.93
C LEU A 204 -5.57 -15.96 5.90
N ASN A 205 -4.43 -15.88 5.21
CA ASN A 205 -3.44 -16.94 5.12
C ASN A 205 -2.39 -16.89 6.23
N GLY A 206 -2.48 -15.94 7.17
CA GLY A 206 -1.48 -15.74 8.22
C GLY A 206 -0.16 -15.14 7.74
N ALA A 207 -0.13 -14.56 6.54
CA ALA A 207 1.07 -13.94 5.98
C ALA A 207 1.58 -12.77 6.86
N PRO A 208 2.90 -12.60 7.01
CA PRO A 208 3.47 -11.40 7.61
C PRO A 208 3.26 -10.17 6.71
N ARG A 209 3.26 -8.97 7.32
CA ARG A 209 3.16 -7.71 6.57
C ARG A 209 4.48 -7.28 5.93
N PHE A 210 5.60 -7.47 6.64
CA PHE A 210 6.93 -7.06 6.20
C PHE A 210 7.78 -8.28 5.84
N PRO A 211 8.57 -8.19 4.76
CA PRO A 211 9.34 -9.31 4.26
C PRO A 211 10.67 -9.45 5.02
N ASN A 212 11.30 -10.62 4.91
CA ASN A 212 12.74 -10.73 5.13
C ASN A 212 13.46 -10.32 3.84
N ILE A 213 14.45 -9.43 3.95
CA ILE A 213 15.18 -8.87 2.81
C ILE A 213 16.53 -9.56 2.65
N ALA A 214 16.82 -10.02 1.43
CA ALA A 214 18.15 -10.48 1.01
C ALA A 214 18.92 -9.30 0.40
N GLU A 215 20.00 -8.88 1.07
CA GLU A 215 20.85 -7.73 0.67
C GLU A 215 21.83 -8.11 -0.46
N ASP A 216 21.29 -8.42 -1.63
CA ASP A 216 22.07 -8.82 -2.83
C ASP A 216 22.64 -7.64 -3.64
N ALA A 217 22.28 -6.41 -3.28
CA ALA A 217 22.75 -5.17 -3.89
C ALA A 217 22.80 -4.04 -2.85
N PRO A 218 23.55 -2.95 -3.09
CA PRO A 218 23.46 -1.74 -2.26
C PRO A 218 22.02 -1.20 -2.24
N LYS A 219 21.59 -0.64 -1.11
CA LYS A 219 20.25 -0.02 -1.02
C LYS A 219 20.24 1.35 -1.68
N ASP A 220 19.24 1.64 -2.52
CA ASP A 220 19.08 2.97 -3.14
C ASP A 220 18.21 3.90 -2.28
N VAL A 221 17.32 3.31 -1.48
CA VAL A 221 16.41 3.99 -0.54
C VAL A 221 16.31 3.20 0.76
N PHE A 222 15.89 3.86 1.84
CA PHE A 222 15.37 3.19 3.02
C PHE A 222 13.88 2.90 2.84
N LEU A 223 13.44 1.70 3.22
CA LEU A 223 12.02 1.43 3.43
C LEU A 223 11.58 1.97 4.80
N CYS A 224 10.27 2.17 4.96
CA CYS A 224 9.67 2.83 6.11
C CYS A 224 9.97 2.15 7.46
N HIS A 225 10.26 0.84 7.43
CA HIS A 225 10.60 0.02 8.60
C HIS A 225 12.12 -0.14 8.82
N GLU A 226 12.95 0.55 8.03
CA GLU A 226 14.42 0.39 8.05
C GLU A 226 15.17 1.68 8.44
N TYR A 227 14.48 2.78 8.75
CA TYR A 227 15.13 4.06 8.97
C TYR A 227 16.17 4.01 10.10
N PRO A 228 17.35 4.64 9.91
CA PRO A 228 18.33 4.77 10.97
C PRO A 228 17.84 5.74 12.05
N LYS A 229 18.34 5.56 13.28
CA LYS A 229 18.15 6.55 14.34
C LYS A 229 18.92 7.83 14.01
N PRO A 230 18.48 9.00 14.50
CA PRO A 230 19.27 10.22 14.37
C PRO A 230 20.69 10.06 14.93
N GLY A 231 21.70 10.42 14.15
CA GLY A 231 23.11 10.38 14.56
C GLY A 231 23.73 8.97 14.63
N ALA A 232 23.15 8.00 13.92
CA ALA A 232 23.68 6.64 13.78
C ALA A 232 24.87 6.53 12.82
#